data_AF-V6S346-F1
#
_entry.id   AF-V6S346-F1
#
_cell.length_a   1.000
_cell.length_b   1.000
_cell.length_c   1.000
_cell.angle_alpha   90.00
_cell.angle_beta   90.00
_cell.angle_gamma   90.00
#
_symmetry.space_group_name_H-M   'P 1'
#
loop_
_entity.id
_entity.type
_entity.pdbx_description
1 polymer ?
#
loop_
_entity_poly.entity_id
_entity_poly.type
_entity_poly.pdbx_seq_one_letter_code
_entity_poly.pdbx_strand_id
1 'polypeptide(L)' 'MELPKFVLADNTDFPDDIFIIHLDYPRFIINLKDDEIEFLEELDEEEEEEIEAEMEKLINLAGEFYDREMKLYEE' A
#
# COMPACT_ATOMS: atom_id res chain seq x y z
N MET A 1 -20.01 -4.88 -5.70
CA MET A 1 -18.82 -4.42 -6.44
C MET A 1 -17.64 -5.10 -5.79
N GLU A 2 -16.76 -5.73 -6.57
CA GLU A 2 -15.50 -6.26 -6.04
C GLU A 2 -14.50 -5.10 -6.04
N LEU A 3 -14.06 -4.68 -4.86
CA LEU A 3 -13.03 -3.66 -4.73
C LEU A 3 -11.66 -4.32 -5.04
N PRO A 4 -10.77 -3.63 -5.78
CA PRO A 4 -9.42 -4.12 -5.98
C PRO A 4 -8.67 -4.18 -4.64
N LYS A 5 -7.69 -5.09 -4.54
CA LYS A 5 -6.86 -5.24 -3.34
C LYS A 5 -5.99 -4.02 -3.07
N PHE A 6 -5.41 -3.45 -4.13
CA PHE A 6 -4.55 -2.28 -4.09
C PHE A 6 -5.14 -1.15 -4.91
N VAL A 7 -5.06 0.06 -4.38
CA VAL A 7 -5.45 1.30 -5.07
C VAL A 7 -4.29 2.29 -4.97
N LEU A 8 -3.87 2.84 -6.12
CA LEU A 8 -2.95 3.96 -6.15
C LEU A 8 -3.72 5.23 -5.81
N ALA A 9 -3.27 5.92 -4.77
CA ALA A 9 -3.85 7.17 -4.30
C ALA A 9 -2.85 8.31 -4.59
N ASP A 10 -3.18 9.10 -5.59
CA ASP A 10 -2.46 10.33 -5.90
C ASP A 10 -3.07 11.49 -5.11
N ASN A 11 -2.23 12.26 -4.41
CA ASN A 11 -2.66 13.38 -3.59
C ASN A 11 -2.01 14.67 -4.09
N THR A 12 -2.84 15.66 -4.46
CA THR A 12 -2.37 16.93 -5.03
C THR A 12 -1.56 17.78 -4.03
N ASP A 13 -1.78 17.63 -2.73
CA ASP A 13 -1.01 18.31 -1.69
C ASP A 13 0.37 17.66 -1.48
N PHE A 14 0.55 16.41 -1.94
CA PHE A 14 1.75 15.60 -1.82
C PHE A 14 2.19 15.05 -3.19
N PRO A 15 2.59 15.94 -4.14
CA PRO A 15 2.83 15.57 -5.53
C PRO A 15 4.02 14.63 -5.76
N ASP A 16 4.90 14.52 -4.76
CA ASP A 16 6.07 13.64 -4.80
C ASP A 16 5.86 12.33 -4.03
N ASP A 17 4.74 12.17 -3.31
CA ASP A 17 4.45 11.00 -2.48
C ASP A 17 3.52 10.03 -3.23
N ILE A 18 3.77 8.73 -3.05
CA ILE A 18 3.05 7.68 -3.76
C ILE A 18 2.33 6.85 -2.71
N PHE A 19 1.05 7.15 -2.50
CA PHE A 19 0.25 6.39 -1.55
C PHE A 19 -0.36 5.17 -2.23
N ILE A 20 -0.21 4.01 -1.61
CA ILE A 20 -0.93 2.80 -1.96
C ILE A 20 -1.84 2.43 -0.80
N ILE A 21 -3.11 2.26 -1.12
CA ILE A 21 -4.14 1.85 -0.16
C ILE A 21 -4.40 0.37 -0.37
N HIS A 22 -4.16 -0.42 0.68
CA HIS A 22 -4.55 -1.81 0.74
C HIS A 22 -5.94 -1.93 1.37
N LEU A 23 -6.91 -2.43 0.60
CA LEU A 23 -8.31 -2.51 1.02
C LEU A 23 -8.71 -3.90 1.56
N ASP A 24 -7.85 -4.90 1.44
CA ASP A 24 -8.05 -6.24 2.00
C ASP A 24 -7.53 -6.30 3.44
N TYR A 25 -7.95 -7.26 4.26
CA TYR A 25 -7.45 -7.36 5.65
C TYR A 25 -6.00 -7.87 5.65
N PRO A 26 -5.08 -7.25 6.40
CA PRO A 26 -5.23 -6.01 7.19
C PRO A 26 -5.24 -4.75 6.31
N ARG A 27 -6.10 -3.77 6.63
CA ARG A 27 -6.20 -2.51 5.88
C ARG A 27 -5.15 -1.52 6.37
N PHE A 28 -4.33 -1.06 5.43
CA PHE A 28 -3.32 -0.04 5.68
C PHE A 28 -3.14 0.87 4.48
N ILE A 29 -2.50 1.99 4.74
CA ILE A 29 -2.04 2.95 3.76
C ILE A 29 -0.52 2.96 3.86
N ILE A 30 0.16 2.76 2.74
CA ILE A 30 1.62 2.89 2.65
C ILE A 30 1.99 4.05 1.73
N ASN A 31 2.99 4.84 2.10
CA ASN A 31 3.69 5.74 1.20
C ASN A 31 4.96 5.06 0.69
N LEU A 32 5.01 4.73 -0.60
CA LEU A 32 6.17 4.05 -1.22
C LEU A 32 7.43 4.92 -1.28
N LYS A 33 7.32 6.22 -1.01
CA LYS A 33 8.47 7.13 -1.10
C LYS A 33 9.34 7.09 0.17
N ASP A 34 8.70 6.98 1.34
CA ASP A 34 9.34 6.99 2.65
C ASP A 34 9.14 5.66 3.41
N ASP A 35 8.45 4.69 2.81
CA ASP A 35 8.08 3.40 3.38
C ASP A 35 7.24 3.53 4.67
N GLU A 36 6.54 4.66 4.86
CA GLU A 36 5.68 4.89 6.01
C GLU A 36 4.34 4.15 5.85
N ILE A 37 3.92 3.43 6.90
CA ILE A 37 2.73 2.58 6.89
C ILE A 37 1.83 2.98 8.04
N GLU A 38 0.58 3.27 7.71
CA GLU A 38 -0.47 3.61 8.66
C GLU A 38 -1.58 2.56 8.57
N PHE A 39 -1.80 1.83 9.66
CA PHE A 39 -2.90 0.88 9.77
C PHE A 39 -4.21 1.60 10.08
N LEU A 40 -5.27 1.24 9.36
CA LEU A 40 -6.61 1.78 9.61
C LEU A 40 -7.35 1.01 10.72
N GLU A 41 -6.73 -0.04 11.24
CA GLU A 41 -7.28 -0.97 12.21
C GLU A 41 -6.42 -0.93 13.48
N GLU A 42 -7.03 -1.09 14.65
CA GLU A 42 -6.28 -1.29 15.90
C GLU A 42 -5.81 -2.74 15.91
N LEU A 43 -4.53 -2.96 15.61
CA LEU A 43 -3.86 -4.25 15.70
C LEU A 43 -3.34 -4.45 17.13
N ASP A 44 -3.49 -5.64 17.69
CA ASP A 44 -2.80 -6.01 18.93
C ASP A 44 -1.40 -6.59 18.65
N GLU A 45 -0.53 -6.65 19.67
CA GLU A 45 0.90 -7.02 19.50
C GLU A 45 1.10 -8.39 18.81
N GLU A 46 0.19 -9.35 19.02
CA GLU A 46 0.23 -10.65 18.33
C GLU A 46 -0.14 -10.53 16.84
N GLU A 47 -1.09 -9.66 16.50
CA GLU A 47 -1.45 -9.36 15.11
C GLU A 47 -0.36 -8.55 14.40
N GLU A 48 0.31 -7.61 15.08
CA GLU A 48 1.42 -6.82 14.50
C GLU A 48 2.56 -7.73 13.98
N GLU A 49 3.03 -8.71 14.75
CA GLU A 49 4.12 -9.59 14.31
C GLU A 49 3.72 -10.44 13.08
N GLU A 50 2.47 -10.93 13.05
CA GLU A 50 1.96 -11.74 11.94
C GLU A 50 1.75 -10.88 10.69
N ILE A 51 1.31 -9.63 10.89
CA ILE A 51 1.06 -8.65 9.85
C ILE A 51 2.35 -8.08 9.30
N GLU A 52 3.39 -7.81 10.09
CA GLU A 52 4.69 -7.33 9.62
C GLU A 52 5.29 -8.26 8.55
N ALA A 53 5.20 -9.57 8.77
CA ALA A 53 5.72 -10.58 7.84
C ALA A 53 4.92 -10.64 6.52
N GLU A 54 3.60 -10.42 6.58
CA GLU A 54 2.76 -10.30 5.38
C GLU A 54 2.92 -8.92 4.72
N MET A 55 3.14 -7.87 5.51
CA MET A 55 3.34 -6.50 5.09
C MET A 55 4.58 -6.41 4.19
N GLU A 56 5.72 -6.98 4.57
CA GLU A 56 6.92 -6.99 3.71
C GLU A 56 6.61 -7.56 2.31
N LYS A 57 5.75 -8.58 2.21
CA LYS A 57 5.28 -9.10 0.92
C LYS A 57 4.32 -8.14 0.22
N LEU A 58 3.39 -7.53 0.96
CA LEU A 58 2.42 -6.58 0.40
C LEU A 58 3.09 -5.29 -0.09
N ILE A 59 4.15 -4.80 0.57
CA ILE A 59 4.99 -3.67 0.12
C ILE A 59 5.64 -4.02 -1.21
N ASN A 60 6.26 -5.21 -1.30
CA ASN A 60 6.87 -5.67 -2.55
C ASN A 60 5.83 -5.76 -3.68
N LEU A 61 4.63 -6.29 -3.41
CA LEU A 61 3.53 -6.34 -4.37
C LEU A 61 3.02 -4.94 -4.76
N ALA A 62 2.99 -4.01 -3.81
CA ALA A 62 2.59 -2.62 -4.02
C ALA A 62 3.60 -1.89 -4.92
N GLY A 63 4.90 -2.10 -4.70
CA GLY A 63 5.97 -1.62 -5.58
C GLY A 63 5.88 -2.22 -6.99
N GLU A 64 5.67 -3.54 -7.10
CA GLU A 64 5.45 -4.21 -8.40
C GLU A 64 4.20 -3.68 -9.12
N PHE A 65 3.14 -3.37 -8.37
CA PHE A 65 1.92 -2.74 -8.89
C PHE A 65 2.22 -1.34 -9.42
N TYR A 66 2.93 -0.51 -8.66
CA TYR A 66 3.34 0.83 -9.10
C TYR A 66 4.21 0.78 -10.36
N ASP A 67 5.24 -0.07 -10.39
CA ASP A 67 6.11 -0.27 -11.54
C ASP A 67 5.33 -0.70 -12.79
N ARG A 68 4.31 -1.54 -12.61
CA ARG A 68 3.42 -1.97 -13.69
C ARG A 68 2.54 -0.84 -14.20
N GLU A 69 1.93 -0.08 -13.30
CA GLU A 69 1.09 1.06 -13.67
C GLU A 69 1.94 2.13 -14.38
N MET A 70 3.14 2.43 -13.87
CA MET A 70 4.03 3.40 -14.52
C MET A 70 4.48 2.97 -15.91
N LYS A 71 4.75 1.68 -16.12
CA LYS A 71 5.03 1.14 -17.47
C LYS A 71 3.86 1.31 -18.43
N LEU A 72 2.62 1.28 -17.95
CA LEU A 72 1.43 1.54 -18.77
C LEU A 72 1.26 3.03 -19.10
N TYR A 73 1.75 3.93 -18.25
CA TYR A 73 1.73 5.38 -18.51
C TYR A 73 2.85 5.85 -19.46
N GLU A 74 3.93 5.08 -19.62
CA GLU A 74 5.02 5.39 -20.56
C GLU A 74 4.77 4.92 -22.02
N GLU A 75 3.71 4.15 -22.31
CA GLU A 75 3.24 3.81 -23.67
C GLU A 75 2.13 4.75 -24.18
#